data_AF-A0AA41Z540-F1
#
_entry.id   AF-A0AA41Z540-F1
#
_cell.length_a   1.000
_cell.length_b   1.000
_cell.length_c   1.000
_cell.angle_alpha   90.00
_cell.angle_beta   90.00
_cell.angle_gamma   90.00
#
_symmetry.space_group_name_H-M   'P 1'
#
loop_
_entity.id
_entity.type
_entity.pdbx_description
1 polymer ?
#
loop_
_entity_poly.entity_id
_entity_poly.type
_entity_poly.pdbx_seq_one_letter_code
_entity_poly.pdbx_strand_id
1 'polypeptide(L)' 'MDRDKIEVLYKRLADERRRLIGVAADSATLPPSGLLAQIAVLDSSISAIEAVIDELNSVRSIAAE' A
#
# COMPACT_ATOMS: atom_id res chain seq x y z
N MET A 1 2.51 -8.11 -17.55
CA MET A 1 2.99 -6.73 -17.79
C MET A 1 2.26 -5.71 -16.92
N ASP A 2 0.93 -5.59 -16.94
CA ASP A 2 0.25 -4.60 -16.08
C ASP A 2 0.14 -5.05 -14.61
N ARG A 3 -0.07 -6.35 -14.37
CA ARG A 3 -0.01 -6.93 -13.03
C ARG A 3 1.34 -6.70 -12.33
N ASP A 4 2.44 -6.99 -13.02
CA ASP A 4 3.80 -6.82 -12.46
C ASP A 4 4.07 -5.36 -12.06
N LYS A 5 3.54 -4.40 -12.84
CA LYS A 5 3.63 -2.97 -12.49
C LYS A 5 2.80 -2.65 -11.25
N ILE A 6 1.60 -3.20 -11.12
CA ILE A 6 0.73 -3.00 -9.96
C ILE A 6 1.38 -3.59 -8.70
N GLU A 7 1.97 -4.78 -8.79
CA GLU A 7 2.71 -5.40 -7.67
C GLU A 7 3.95 -4.58 -7.29
N VAL A 8 4.67 -4.00 -8.26
CA VAL A 8 5.79 -3.07 -7.99
C VAL A 8 5.30 -1.80 -7.30
N LEU A 9 4.18 -1.22 -7.74
CA LEU A 9 3.58 -0.04 -7.11
C LEU A 9 3.14 -0.35 -5.67
N TYR A 10 2.46 -1.47 -5.45
CA TYR A 10 2.09 -1.95 -4.12
C TYR A 10 3.30 -2.00 -3.20
N LYS A 11 4.38 -2.66 -3.64
CA LYS A 11 5.60 -2.81 -2.84
C LYS A 11 6.20 -1.44 -2.47
N ARG A 12 6.28 -0.51 -3.44
CA ARG A 12 6.80 0.84 -3.19
C ARG A 12 5.97 1.60 -2.16
N LEU A 13 4.64 1.54 -2.25
CA LEU A 13 3.75 2.20 -1.29
C LEU A 13 3.84 1.57 0.10
N ALA A 14 3.91 0.24 0.18
CA ALA A 14 4.07 -0.48 1.44
C ALA A 14 5.41 -0.18 2.12
N ASP A 15 6.49 -0.08 1.34
CA ASP A 15 7.82 0.28 1.83
C ASP A 15 7.83 1.73 2.37
N GLU A 16 7.22 2.68 1.64
CA GLU A 16 7.11 4.07 2.09
C GLU A 16 6.24 4.22 3.34
N ARG A 17 5.12 3.49 3.41
CA ARG A 17 4.27 3.45 4.62
C ARG A 17 5.07 2.96 5.83
N ARG A 18 5.83 1.87 5.69
CA ARG A 18 6.69 1.35 6.77
C ARG A 18 7.74 2.37 7.18
N ARG A 19 8.35 3.07 6.22
CA ARG A 19 9.31 4.15 6.50
C ARG A 19 8.67 5.27 7.34
N LEU A 20 7.49 5.76 6.95
CA LEU A 20 6.81 6.84 7.68
C LEU A 20 6.34 6.40 9.08
N ILE A 21 5.88 5.16 9.23
CA ILE A 21 5.56 4.59 10.55
C ILE A 21 6.81 4.53 11.42
N GLY A 22 7.95 4.12 10.87
CA GLY A 22 9.23 4.15 11.60
C GLY A 22 9.60 5.56 12.07
N VAL A 23 9.52 6.55 11.18
CA VAL A 23 9.76 7.96 11.54
C VAL A 23 8.80 8.45 12.62
N ALA A 24 7.53 8.05 12.57
CA ALA A 24 6.55 8.41 13.58
C ALA A 24 6.85 7.72 14.93
N ALA A 25 7.27 6.46 14.92
CA ALA A 25 7.62 5.68 16.10
C ALA A 25 8.89 6.15 16.79
N ASP A 26 9.88 6.63 16.01
CA ASP A 26 11.14 7.18 16.52
C ASP A 26 10.97 8.59 17.13
N SER A 27 9.79 9.20 16.98
CA SER A 27 9.52 10.50 17.59
C SER A 27 9.35 10.37 19.10
N ALA A 28 10.14 11.12 19.87
CA ALA A 28 9.99 11.22 21.33
C ALA A 28 8.70 11.96 21.76
N THR A 29 7.93 12.46 20.80
CA THR A 29 6.69 13.24 20.99
C THR A 29 5.59 12.73 20.06
N LEU A 30 4.36 13.22 20.26
CA LEU A 30 3.27 12.91 19.34
C LEU A 30 3.67 13.31 17.89
N PRO A 31 3.52 12.42 16.89
CA PRO A 31 3.87 12.72 15.52
C PRO A 31 3.06 13.92 14.97
N PRO A 32 3.62 14.74 14.06
CA PRO A 32 2.87 15.80 13.41
C PRO A 32 1.63 15.27 12.71
N SER A 33 0.50 15.98 12.80
CA SER A 33 -0.76 15.58 12.16
C SER A 33 -0.62 15.36 10.65
N GLY A 34 0.24 16.15 9.99
CA GLY A 34 0.56 15.98 8.57
C GLY A 34 1.26 14.66 8.25
N LEU A 35 2.04 14.09 9.18
CA LEU A 35 2.67 12.77 9.00
C LEU A 35 1.62 11.66 9.12
N LEU A 36 0.73 11.74 10.10
CA LEU A 36 -0.37 10.77 10.26
C LEU A 36 -1.32 10.81 9.06
N ALA A 37 -1.62 11.99 8.53
CA ALA A 37 -2.43 12.14 7.32
C ALA A 37 -1.77 11.48 6.09
N GLN A 38 -0.44 11.62 5.94
CA GLN A 38 0.29 10.94 4.87
C GLN A 38 0.22 9.42 4.99
N ILE A 39 0.37 8.88 6.20
CA ILE A 39 0.22 7.44 6.47
C ILE A 39 -1.19 6.97 6.10
N ALA A 40 -2.23 7.71 6.48
CA ALA A 40 -3.61 7.36 6.15
C ALA A 40 -3.89 7.37 4.64
N VAL A 41 -3.29 8.31 3.89
CA VAL A 41 -3.39 8.33 2.42
C VAL A 41 -2.71 7.11 1.80
N LEU A 42 -1.55 6.71 2.31
CA LEU A 42 -0.87 5.48 1.86
C LEU A 42 -1.70 4.24 2.18
N ASP A 43 -2.31 4.15 3.36
CA ASP A 43 -3.18 3.02 3.74
C ASP A 43 -4.38 2.88 2.79
N SER A 44 -5.02 4.00 2.44
CA SER A 44 -6.12 4.03 1.48
C SER A 44 -5.67 3.58 0.08
N SER A 45 -4.51 4.07 -0.37
CA SER A 45 -3.95 3.73 -1.68
C SER A 45 -3.54 2.26 -1.77
N ILE A 46 -2.96 1.72 -0.70
CA ILE A 46 -2.58 0.29 -0.59
C ILE A 46 -3.84 -0.58 -0.67
N SER A 47 -4.87 -0.25 0.11
CA SER A 47 -6.14 -1.00 0.12
C SER A 47 -6.79 -1.03 -1.27
N ALA A 48 -6.77 0.09 -1.99
CA ALA A 48 -7.29 0.16 -3.35
C ALA A 48 -6.51 -0.75 -4.33
N ILE A 49 -5.18 -0.80 -4.19
CA ILE A 49 -4.34 -1.68 -5.02
C ILE A 49 -4.55 -3.15 -4.66
N GLU A 50 -4.67 -3.49 -3.38
CA GLU A 50 -4.96 -4.87 -2.94
C GLU A 50 -6.27 -5.37 -3.55
N ALA A 51 -7.32 -4.55 -3.54
CA ALA A 51 -8.59 -4.89 -4.19
C ALA A 51 -8.43 -5.18 -5.69
N VAL A 52 -7.64 -4.38 -6.40
CA VAL A 52 -7.35 -4.60 -7.83
C VAL A 52 -6.54 -5.88 -8.05
N ILE A 53 -5.54 -6.15 -7.22
CA ILE A 53 -4.75 -7.38 -7.30
C ILE A 53 -5.64 -8.61 -7.08
N ASP A 54 -6.54 -8.56 -6.10
CA ASP A 54 -7.47 -9.64 -5.79
C ASP A 54 -8.45 -9.89 -6.93
N GLU A 55 -8.98 -8.83 -7.55
CA GLU A 55 -9.83 -8.93 -8.75
C GLU A 55 -9.07 -9.60 -9.91
N LEU A 56 -7.83 -9.17 -10.18
CA LEU A 56 -6.99 -9.77 -11.22
C LEU A 56 -6.67 -11.26 -10.95
N ASN A 57 -6.51 -11.64 -9.68
CA ASN A 57 -6.30 -13.02 -9.28
C ASN A 57 -7.55 -13.87 -9.48
N SER A 58 -8.72 -13.34 -9.13
CA SER A 58 -10.02 -13.99 -9.28
C SER A 58 -10.32 -14.29 -10.76
N VAL A 59 -10.15 -13.31 -11.64
CA VAL A 59 -10.37 -13.48 -13.10
C VAL A 59 -9.48 -14.57 -13.68
N ARG A 60 -8.21 -14.65 -13.27
CA ARG A 60 -7.29 -15.69 -13.75
C ARG A 60 -7.67 -17.09 -13.29
N SER A 61 -8.22 -17.23 -12.08
CA SER A 61 -8.66 -18.53 -11.56
C SER A 61 -9.78 -19.12 -12.42
N ILE A 62 -10.71 -18.29 -12.89
CA ILE A 62 -11.82 -18.71 -13.77
C ILE A 62 -11.31 -19.12 -15.16
N ALA A 63 -10.29 -18.44 -15.69
CA ALA A 63 -9.74 -18.75 -17.02
C ALA A 63 -8.85 -20.01 -17.06
N ALA A 64 -8.52 -20.58 -15.90
CA ALA A 64 -7.67 -21.78 -15.77
C ALA A 64 -8.46 -23.07 -15.50
N GLU A 65 -9.78 -22.97 -15.33
CA GLU A 65 -10.75 -24.09 -15.24
C GLU A 65 -11.38 -24.38 -16.60
#